data_AF-A0A957BVU2-F1
#
_entry.id   AF-A0A957BVU2-F1
#
_cell.length_a   1.000
_cell.length_b   1.000
_cell.length_c   1.000
_cell.angle_alpha   90.00
_cell.angle_beta   90.00
_cell.angle_gamma   90.00
#
_symmetry.space_group_name_H-M   'P 1'
#
loop_
_entity.id
_entity.type
_entity.pdbx_description
1 polymer ?
#
loop_
_entity_poly.entity_id
_entity_poly.type
_entity_poly.pdbx_seq_one_letter_code
_entity_poly.pdbx_strand_id
1 'polypeptide(L)' 'MSRFQFVADHLHAFEVKWLCAVVVVARSSFYAWLAGAQGRAARQAADEALVERIRAVHDEDNTY' A
#
# COMPACT_ATOMS: atom_id res chain seq x y z
N MET A 1 -0.66 8.15 3.79
CA MET A 1 -1.23 7.10 4.67
C MET A 1 -2.61 6.72 4.15
N SER A 2 -2.92 5.43 3.99
CA SER A 2 -4.25 5.00 3.50
C SER A 2 -5.23 4.80 4.66
N ARG A 3 -6.54 4.87 4.41
CA ARG A 3 -7.59 4.60 5.42
C ARG A 3 -7.46 3.20 6.02
N PHE A 4 -7.03 2.23 5.23
CA PHE A 4 -6.81 0.86 5.70
C PHE A 4 -5.57 0.74 6.58
N GLN A 5 -4.49 1.48 6.28
CA GLN A 5 -3.30 1.54 7.13
C GLN A 5 -3.68 2.12 8.51
N PHE A 6 -4.48 3.19 8.55
CA PHE A 6 -4.96 3.74 9.82
C PHE A 6 -5.70 2.69 10.67
N VAL A 7 -6.60 1.89 10.05
CA VAL A 7 -7.29 0.80 10.77
C VAL A 7 -6.28 -0.26 11.24
N ALA A 8 -5.30 -0.62 10.43
CA ALA A 8 -4.25 -1.58 10.78
C ALA A 8 -3.42 -1.12 11.99
N ASP A 9 -3.05 0.15 12.01
CA ASP A 9 -2.20 0.73 13.05
C ASP A 9 -2.92 0.79 14.41
N HIS A 10 -4.26 0.91 14.42
CA HIS A 10 -5.04 1.15 15.65
C HIS A 10 -5.89 -0.04 16.11
N LEU A 11 -5.90 -1.16 15.37
CA LEU A 11 -6.75 -2.33 15.69
C LEU A 11 -6.43 -3.02 17.02
N HIS A 12 -5.26 -2.72 17.61
CA HIS A 12 -4.85 -3.26 18.91
C HIS A 12 -5.46 -2.47 20.08
N ALA A 13 -5.90 -1.23 19.84
CA ALA A 13 -6.48 -0.34 20.85
C ALA A 13 -8.00 -0.22 20.72
N PHE A 14 -8.56 -0.40 19.52
CA PHE A 14 -9.99 -0.21 19.26
C PHE A 14 -10.56 -1.32 18.37
N GLU A 15 -11.87 -1.52 18.47
CA GLU A 15 -12.56 -2.50 17.62
C GLU A 15 -12.50 -2.11 16.13
N VAL A 16 -12.14 -3.08 15.28
CA VAL A 16 -12.08 -2.90 13.82
C VAL A 16 -13.40 -2.38 13.24
N LYS A 17 -14.55 -2.79 13.78
CA LYS A 17 -15.86 -2.32 13.33
C LYS A 17 -16.02 -0.81 13.54
N TRP A 18 -15.63 -0.32 14.71
CA TRP A 18 -15.68 1.10 15.05
C TRP A 18 -14.68 1.89 14.19
N LEU A 19 -13.44 1.42 14.08
CA LEU A 19 -12.41 2.04 13.23
C LEU A 19 -12.86 2.16 11.77
N CYS A 20 -13.41 1.09 11.19
CA CYS A 20 -13.93 1.09 9.82
C CYS A 20 -15.06 2.12 9.62
N ALA A 21 -15.92 2.31 10.63
CA ALA A 21 -17.00 3.28 10.57
C ALA A 21 -16.46 4.73 10.60
N VAL A 22 -15.53 5.01 11.52
CA VAL A 22 -14.89 6.34 11.66
C VAL A 22 -14.19 6.74 10.38
N VAL A 23 -13.44 5.81 9.78
CA VAL A 23 -12.78 6.04 8.49
C VAL A 23 -13.60 5.51 7.32
N VAL A 24 -14.93 5.51 7.39
CA VAL A 24 -15.89 5.24 6.28
C VAL A 24 -15.36 4.25 5.23
N VAL A 25 -14.97 3.05 5.66
CA VAL A 25 -14.60 1.94 4.78
C VAL A 25 -15.43 0.71 5.15
N ALA A 26 -15.73 -0.13 4.17
CA ALA A 26 -16.37 -1.40 4.46
C ALA A 26 -15.39 -2.34 5.20
N ARG A 27 -15.88 -3.02 6.24
CA ARG A 27 -15.09 -4.00 7.00
C ARG A 27 -14.57 -5.13 6.11
N SER A 28 -15.36 -5.57 5.13
CA SER A 28 -14.95 -6.57 4.14
C SER A 28 -13.77 -6.08 3.29
N SER A 29 -13.80 -4.82 2.85
CA SER A 29 -12.70 -4.20 2.12
C SER A 29 -11.44 -4.09 2.96
N PHE A 30 -11.55 -3.81 4.26
CA PHE A 30 -10.40 -3.83 5.16
C PHE A 30 -9.74 -5.22 5.23
N TYR A 31 -10.53 -6.29 5.39
CA TYR A 31 -9.95 -7.64 5.41
C TYR A 31 -9.42 -8.09 4.05
N ALA A 32 -10.05 -7.71 2.95
CA ALA A 32 -9.52 -7.95 1.60
C ALA A 32 -8.19 -7.21 1.40
N TRP A 33 -8.10 -5.96 1.87
CA TRP A 33 -6.86 -5.20 1.90
C TRP A 33 -5.82 -5.89 2.79
N LEU A 34 -6.18 -6.37 3.98
CA LEU A 34 -5.24 -7.05 4.87
C LEU A 34 -4.69 -8.34 4.23
N ALA A 35 -5.55 -9.16 3.64
CA ALA A 35 -5.17 -10.38 2.93
C ALA A 35 -4.25 -10.11 1.73
N GLY A 36 -4.46 -8.99 1.02
CA GLY A 36 -3.65 -8.58 -0.11
C GLY A 36 -2.30 -7.94 0.23
N ALA A 37 -1.87 -7.92 1.50
CA ALA A 37 -0.65 -7.24 1.93
C ALA A 37 0.61 -7.77 1.20
N GLN A 38 0.77 -9.09 1.10
CA GLN A 38 1.91 -9.67 0.40
C GLN A 38 1.91 -9.34 -1.10
N GLY A 39 0.73 -9.40 -1.75
CA GLY A 39 0.59 -9.04 -3.16
C GLY A 39 0.96 -7.58 -3.42
N ARG A 40 0.55 -6.66 -2.53
CA ARG A 40 0.97 -5.25 -2.62
C ARG A 40 2.47 -5.07 -2.40
N ALA A 41 3.08 -5.78 -1.45
CA ALA A 41 4.52 -5.70 -1.22
C ALA A 41 5.32 -6.21 -2.43
N ALA A 42 4.90 -7.32 -3.03
CA ALA A 42 5.51 -7.83 -4.26
C ALA A 42 5.38 -6.84 -5.43
N ARG A 43 4.21 -6.21 -5.56
CA ARG A 43 3.97 -5.17 -6.57
C ARG A 43 4.88 -3.97 -6.36
N GLN A 44 5.00 -3.49 -5.12
CA GLN A 44 5.89 -2.38 -4.76
C GLN A 44 7.35 -2.68 -5.12
N ALA A 45 7.85 -3.88 -4.77
CA ALA A 45 9.21 -4.28 -5.12
C ALA A 45 9.43 -4.36 -6.64
N ALA A 46 8.45 -4.85 -7.39
CA ALA A 46 8.52 -4.89 -8.84
C ALA A 46 8.51 -3.48 -9.46
N ASP A 47 7.70 -2.56 -8.91
CA ASP A 47 7.64 -1.17 -9.35
C ASP A 47 8.95 -0.43 -9.02
N GLU A 48 9.58 -0.68 -7.87
CA GLU A 48 10.92 -0.15 -7.52
C GLU A 48 11.99 -0.62 -8.51
N ALA A 49 12.03 -1.92 -8.81
CA ALA A 49 12.94 -2.47 -9.81
C ALA A 49 12.72 -1.86 -11.20
N LEU A 50 11.46 -1.57 -11.55
CA LEU A 50 11.13 -0.89 -12.80
C LEU A 50 11.61 0.57 -12.81
N VAL A 51 11.43 1.30 -11.71
CA VAL A 51 11.90 2.68 -11.56
C VAL A 51 13.42 2.77 -11.75
N GLU A 52 14.18 1.86 -11.15
CA GLU A 52 15.64 1.84 -11.30
C GLU A 52 16.07 1.61 -12.75
N ARG A 53 15.38 0.72 -13.48
CA ARG A 53 15.64 0.51 -14.91
C ARG A 53 15.32 1.75 -15.75
N ILE A 54 14.23 2.44 -15.44
CA ILE A 54 13.85 3.67 -16.13
C ILE A 54 14.92 4.75 -15.90
N ARG A 55 15.41 4.90 -14.66
CA ARG A 55 16.48 5.85 -14.33
C ARG A 55 17.76 5.57 -15.10
N ALA A 56 18.20 4.32 -15.16
CA ALA A 56 19.41 3.94 -15.90
C ALA A 56 19.33 4.32 -17.38
N VAL A 57 18.23 4.00 -18.05
CA VAL A 57 18.03 4.38 -19.47
C VAL A 57 17.97 5.90 -19.63
N HIS A 58 17.30 6.60 -18.71
CA HIS A 58 17.19 8.05 -18.78
C HIS A 58 18.53 8.77 -18.58
N ASP A 59 19.39 8.27 -17.68
CA ASP A 59 20.72 8.81 -17.47
C ASP A 59 21.65 8.56 -18.68
N GLU A 60 21.51 7.42 -19.35
CA GLU A 60 22.22 7.13 -20.61
C GLU A 60 21.80 8.09 -21.73
N ASP A 61 20.49 8.37 -21.88
CA ASP A 61 19.96 9.28 -22.92
C ASP A 61 20.24 10.77 -22.65
N ASN A 62 20.33 11.19 -21.38
CA ASN A 62 20.57 12.59 -20.99
C ASN A 62 22.04 13.04 -21.14
N THR A 63 22.89 12.22 -21.76
CA THR A 63 24.31 12.51 -22.01
C THR A 63 24.56 13.27 -23.33
N TYR A 64 23.52 13.74 -24.03
CA TYR A 64 23.62 14.53 -25.27
C TYR A 64 23.37 16.04 -25.09
#